data_AF-A0A5N6KK96-F1
#
_entry.id   AF-A0A5N6KK96-F1
#
_cell.length_a   1.000
_cell.length_b   1.000
_cell.length_c   1.000
_cell.angle_alpha   90.00
_cell.angle_beta   90.00
_cell.angle_gamma   90.00
#
_symmetry.space_group_name_H-M   'P 1'
#
loop_
_entity.id
_entity.type
_entity.pdbx_description
1 polymer ?
#
loop_
_entity_poly.entity_id
_entity_poly.type
_entity_poly.pdbx_seq_one_letter_code
_entity_poly.pdbx_strand_id
1 'polypeptide(L)'
;MKNVLIFSDLESLLERCTSATDALDNVVFYGNLQQDEEYKKDVWADEEHECSISLRLPSSYSVHVAETKAGSSKKEAKERCCASLIEKLRAAAIATEVDLASTTKHSSPIESNFSLDPTAKPFDAGLSNWEQLSSSMNEVSKPNLPLKPYVFIAIDLEATLEQWEYYPKGVRRSPGSGKVYPKQTPTQIGISILRATGKNAELFAKHPKSKAGTQFRSINIVEFQRYRSRIKKLRTADISFLYGNSEYVELDNVSELILKIVAEDSEYGEVILVGHAIQNDKRFLENGNIHGLHKFFDRALDTQFMHREPGTNCRSLQDLVWSYDDNLGDGWHNAGNDAMWTLWVFANKLQDFLTVSESGNEMVIDYSRPHKYVSKRDQWRIDHAARLAELRVLGWD
;
A
#
# COMPACT_ATOMS: atom_id res chain seq x y z
N MET A 1 22.12 -36.74 14.19
CA MET A 1 22.58 -35.35 14.24
C MET A 1 22.84 -34.92 12.80
N LYS A 2 22.14 -33.91 12.28
CA LYS A 2 22.43 -33.36 10.95
C LYS A 2 23.45 -32.24 11.13
N ASN A 3 24.57 -32.32 10.43
CA ASN A 3 25.59 -31.27 10.42
C ASN A 3 25.05 -30.10 9.59
N VAL A 4 25.01 -28.90 10.17
CA VAL A 4 24.68 -27.68 9.44
C VAL A 4 25.99 -27.05 8.98
N LEU A 5 26.18 -26.92 7.67
CA LEU A 5 27.30 -26.22 7.08
C LEU A 5 26.83 -24.84 6.64
N ILE A 6 27.59 -23.80 7.01
CA ILE A 6 27.30 -22.40 6.65
C ILE A 6 28.39 -21.96 5.67
N PHE A 7 28.00 -21.39 4.54
CA PHE A 7 28.90 -20.91 3.49
C PHE A 7 28.73 -19.40 3.29
N SER A 8 29.84 -18.71 3.04
CA SER A 8 29.88 -17.25 2.85
C SER A 8 29.66 -16.80 1.41
N ASP A 9 29.83 -17.69 0.44
CA ASP A 9 29.80 -17.37 -0.99
C ASP A 9 29.47 -18.60 -1.86
N LEU A 10 29.12 -18.33 -3.12
CA LEU A 10 28.60 -19.32 -4.08
C LEU A 10 29.70 -20.29 -4.56
N GLU A 11 30.95 -19.84 -4.64
CA GLU A 11 32.09 -20.69 -5.04
C GLU A 11 32.37 -21.77 -3.99
N SER A 12 32.37 -21.41 -2.70
CA SER A 12 32.56 -22.35 -1.59
C SER A 12 31.48 -23.44 -1.53
N LEU A 13 30.25 -23.10 -1.96
CA LEU A 13 29.14 -24.05 -2.07
C LEU A 13 29.35 -25.03 -3.23
N LEU A 14 29.80 -24.52 -4.38
CA LEU A 14 30.02 -25.31 -5.61
C LEU A 14 31.23 -26.25 -5.49
N GLU A 15 32.29 -25.82 -4.81
CA GLU A 15 33.53 -26.60 -4.66
C GLU A 15 33.35 -27.85 -3.77
N ARG A 16 32.37 -27.83 -2.85
CA ARG A 16 32.08 -28.93 -1.92
C ARG A 16 30.92 -29.84 -2.33
N CYS A 17 30.13 -29.45 -3.33
CA CYS A 17 29.04 -30.28 -3.84
C CYS A 17 29.55 -31.16 -5.01
N THR A 18 29.94 -32.40 -4.71
CA THR A 18 30.39 -33.36 -5.73
C THR A 18 29.24 -34.12 -6.40
N SER A 19 28.02 -34.06 -5.84
CA SER A 19 26.79 -34.62 -6.42
C SER A 19 25.55 -33.76 -6.15
N ALA A 20 24.51 -33.90 -6.97
CA ALA A 20 23.23 -33.18 -6.83
C ALA A 20 22.49 -33.50 -5.51
N THR A 21 22.75 -34.67 -4.94
CA THR A 21 22.22 -35.12 -3.64
C THR A 21 22.84 -34.37 -2.46
N ASP A 22 24.14 -34.05 -2.53
CA ASP A 22 24.86 -33.36 -1.45
C ASP A 22 24.45 -31.89 -1.30
N ALA A 23 24.06 -31.25 -2.41
CA ALA A 23 23.55 -29.88 -2.41
C ALA A 23 22.17 -29.75 -1.72
N LEU A 24 21.36 -30.81 -1.72
CA LEU A 24 20.01 -30.79 -1.15
C LEU A 24 19.98 -30.97 0.36
N ASP A 25 20.95 -31.71 0.93
CA ASP A 25 21.01 -31.96 2.37
C ASP A 25 21.71 -30.84 3.16
N ASN A 26 22.48 -29.97 2.50
CA ASN A 26 23.35 -28.98 3.16
C ASN A 26 22.96 -27.51 2.96
N VAL A 27 21.91 -27.18 2.21
CA VAL A 27 21.55 -25.78 1.91
C VAL A 27 20.48 -25.23 2.86
N VAL A 28 20.91 -24.35 3.77
CA VAL A 28 20.06 -23.40 4.52
C VAL A 28 20.55 -21.99 4.17
N PHE A 29 19.66 -21.13 3.64
CA PHE A 29 19.98 -19.73 3.34
C PHE A 29 19.73 -18.84 4.56
N TYR A 30 20.69 -17.98 4.91
CA TYR A 30 20.48 -16.84 5.80
C TYR A 30 20.29 -15.56 4.97
N GLY A 31 19.13 -14.93 5.14
CA GLY A 31 19.00 -13.47 5.11
C GLY A 31 18.80 -13.02 6.56
N ASN A 32 19.52 -11.99 6.99
CA ASN A 32 19.53 -11.48 8.37
C ASN A 32 18.13 -11.44 9.02
N LEU A 33 17.91 -12.29 10.03
CA LEU A 33 16.85 -12.16 11.03
C LEU A 33 17.32 -12.79 12.34
N GLN A 34 17.13 -12.05 13.44
CA GLN A 34 17.32 -12.49 14.81
C GLN A 34 16.39 -13.69 15.12
N GLN A 35 16.88 -14.54 16.03
CA GLN A 35 16.25 -15.76 16.51
C GLN A 35 14.81 -15.54 17.00
N ASP A 36 13.87 -16.36 16.49
CA ASP A 36 12.91 -17.12 17.29
C ASP A 36 12.19 -18.17 16.42
N GLU A 37 11.55 -19.14 17.07
CA GLU A 37 11.55 -20.58 16.78
C GLU A 37 10.78 -21.15 15.55
N GLU A 38 11.28 -22.33 15.13
CA GLU A 38 10.60 -23.51 14.55
C GLU A 38 9.80 -23.36 13.23
N TYR A 39 10.50 -23.54 12.08
CA TYR A 39 9.86 -23.73 10.77
C TYR A 39 9.68 -25.22 10.43
N LYS A 40 8.42 -25.69 10.39
CA LYS A 40 8.05 -26.98 9.77
C LYS A 40 7.87 -26.84 8.27
N LYS A 41 8.38 -27.83 7.54
CA LYS A 41 8.43 -27.90 6.06
C LYS A 41 7.24 -28.72 5.56
N ASP A 42 6.19 -28.08 5.08
CA ASP A 42 5.08 -28.75 4.38
C ASP A 42 5.26 -28.61 2.86
N VAL A 43 5.58 -29.73 2.19
CA VAL A 43 5.60 -29.85 0.73
C VAL A 43 4.29 -30.54 0.32
N TRP A 44 3.42 -29.82 -0.38
CA TRP A 44 2.22 -30.38 -1.00
C TRP A 44 2.44 -30.52 -2.50
N ALA A 45 2.24 -31.73 -3.02
CA ALA A 45 2.29 -32.05 -4.44
C ALA A 45 0.87 -32.44 -4.87
N ASP A 46 0.19 -31.56 -5.61
CA ASP A 46 -1.05 -31.91 -6.31
C ASP A 46 -0.75 -32.37 -7.75
N GLU A 47 -1.66 -33.19 -8.26
CA GLU A 47 -1.59 -33.98 -9.48
C GLU A 47 -1.64 -33.12 -10.75
N GLU A 48 -0.52 -32.48 -11.10
CA GLU A 48 -0.09 -32.17 -12.46
C GLU A 48 1.39 -31.76 -12.35
N HIS A 49 2.28 -32.53 -12.98
CA HIS A 49 3.71 -32.54 -12.63
C HIS A 49 4.45 -31.33 -13.21
N GLU A 50 4.36 -30.20 -12.53
CA GLU A 50 5.20 -29.04 -12.76
C GLU A 50 6.14 -28.84 -11.56
N CYS A 51 7.42 -29.21 -11.73
CA CYS A 51 8.45 -28.95 -10.72
C CYS A 51 9.08 -27.59 -11.04
N SER A 52 8.65 -26.54 -10.35
CA SER A 52 9.26 -25.21 -10.47
C SER A 52 10.18 -24.94 -9.29
N ILE A 53 11.41 -24.52 -9.58
CA ILE A 53 12.37 -24.01 -8.60
C ILE A 53 12.69 -22.57 -9.02
N SER A 54 12.44 -21.61 -8.14
CA SER A 54 12.83 -20.21 -8.33
C SER A 54 13.89 -19.83 -7.31
N LEU A 55 15.02 -19.34 -7.80
CA LEU A 55 16.09 -18.75 -6.99
C LEU A 55 16.18 -17.26 -7.27
N ARG A 56 16.27 -16.46 -6.20
CA ARG A 56 16.63 -15.04 -6.25
C ARG A 56 18.08 -14.90 -5.83
N LEU A 57 18.93 -14.46 -6.76
CA LEU A 57 20.33 -14.13 -6.46
C LEU A 57 20.46 -12.62 -6.22
N PRO A 58 21.43 -12.17 -5.39
CA PRO A 58 21.75 -10.75 -5.27
C PRO A 58 22.29 -10.25 -6.62
N SER A 59 21.71 -9.18 -7.14
CA SER A 59 21.93 -8.57 -8.48
C SER A 59 21.34 -9.32 -9.69
N SER A 60 20.34 -8.68 -10.29
CA SER A 60 19.76 -8.79 -11.66
C SER A 60 19.48 -10.15 -12.34
N TYR A 61 19.69 -11.31 -11.73
CA TYR A 61 19.40 -12.60 -12.37
C TYR A 61 18.25 -13.37 -11.69
N SER A 62 17.26 -13.75 -12.49
CA SER A 62 16.22 -14.71 -12.15
C SER A 62 16.39 -15.96 -13.00
N VAL A 63 16.62 -17.12 -12.38
CA VAL A 63 16.68 -18.41 -13.07
C VAL A 63 15.35 -19.13 -12.89
N HIS A 64 14.61 -19.28 -13.98
CA HIS A 64 13.41 -20.11 -14.04
C HIS A 64 13.73 -21.45 -14.68
N VAL A 65 13.39 -22.54 -14.01
CA VAL A 65 13.45 -23.90 -14.58
C VAL A 65 12.03 -24.41 -14.62
N ALA A 66 11.50 -24.57 -15.83
CA ALA A 66 10.27 -25.29 -16.10
C ALA A 66 10.61 -26.43 -17.05
N GLU A 67 10.33 -27.66 -16.63
CA GLU A 67 10.36 -28.83 -17.52
C GLU A 67 9.04 -29.57 -17.40
N THR A 68 8.35 -29.70 -18.53
CA THR A 68 7.16 -30.53 -18.66
C THR A 68 7.49 -31.74 -19.52
N LYS A 69 7.60 -32.93 -18.91
CA LYS A 69 7.46 -34.20 -19.63
C LYS A 69 6.57 -35.15 -18.85
N ALA A 70 5.43 -35.48 -19.48
CA ALA A 70 4.52 -36.51 -19.01
C ALA A 70 5.22 -37.88 -19.01
N GLY A 71 5.04 -38.65 -17.92
CA GLY A 71 5.46 -40.06 -17.83
C GLY A 71 6.75 -40.36 -17.08
N SER A 72 7.31 -39.43 -16.30
CA SER A 72 8.51 -39.68 -15.47
C SER A 72 8.18 -39.87 -13.99
N SER A 73 8.94 -40.73 -13.30
CA SER A 73 8.74 -40.92 -11.86
C SER A 73 9.14 -39.66 -11.07
N LYS A 74 8.50 -39.40 -9.92
CA LYS A 74 8.79 -38.22 -9.06
C LYS A 74 10.28 -38.06 -8.73
N LYS A 75 11.02 -39.17 -8.64
CA LYS A 75 12.47 -39.17 -8.39
C LYS A 75 13.26 -38.68 -9.60
N GLU A 76 12.96 -39.18 -10.79
CA GLU A 76 13.63 -38.78 -12.03
C GLU A 76 13.33 -37.34 -12.45
N ALA A 77 12.11 -36.85 -12.18
CA ALA A 77 11.75 -35.45 -12.42
C ALA A 77 12.54 -34.50 -11.51
N LYS A 78 12.72 -34.89 -10.25
CA LYS A 78 13.50 -34.13 -9.27
C LYS A 78 14.98 -34.12 -9.61
N GLU A 79 15.57 -35.27 -9.97
CA GLU A 79 16.98 -35.37 -10.36
C GLU A 79 17.28 -34.54 -11.62
N ARG A 80 16.38 -34.54 -12.61
CA ARG A 80 16.51 -33.69 -13.82
C ARG A 80 16.41 -32.21 -13.52
N CYS A 81 15.43 -31.79 -12.72
CA CYS A 81 15.28 -30.38 -12.32
C CYS A 81 16.54 -29.89 -11.59
N CYS A 82 17.13 -30.73 -10.72
CA CYS A 82 18.38 -30.40 -10.02
C CYS A 82 19.58 -30.34 -10.97
N ALA A 83 19.72 -31.28 -11.91
CA ALA A 83 20.80 -31.26 -12.90
C ALA A 83 20.72 -30.02 -13.80
N SER A 84 19.52 -29.65 -14.26
CA SER A 84 19.28 -28.42 -15.04
C SER A 84 19.63 -27.16 -14.26
N LEU A 85 19.31 -27.11 -12.96
CA LEU A 85 19.64 -25.98 -12.11
C LEU A 85 21.16 -25.84 -11.92
N ILE A 86 21.87 -26.94 -11.70
CA ILE A 86 23.33 -26.94 -11.56
C ILE A 86 24.01 -26.45 -12.84
N GLU A 87 23.53 -26.88 -14.02
CA GLU A 87 24.04 -26.37 -15.30
C GLU A 87 23.82 -24.87 -15.47
N LYS A 88 22.63 -24.36 -15.13
CA LYS A 88 22.34 -22.92 -15.22
C LYS A 88 23.18 -22.09 -14.25
N LEU A 89 23.42 -22.61 -13.03
CA LEU A 89 24.31 -21.96 -12.07
C LEU A 89 25.76 -21.94 -12.55
N ARG A 90 26.25 -23.03 -13.17
CA ARG A 90 27.58 -23.05 -13.80
C ARG A 90 27.70 -22.07 -14.97
N ALA A 91 26.69 -22.00 -15.84
CA ALA A 91 26.68 -21.05 -16.95
C ALA A 91 26.67 -19.59 -16.47
N ALA A 92 25.92 -19.29 -15.40
CA ALA A 92 25.92 -17.97 -14.79
C ALA A 92 27.28 -17.61 -14.16
N ALA A 93 27.93 -18.55 -13.47
CA ALA A 93 29.27 -18.34 -12.90
C ALA A 93 30.31 -18.02 -14.00
N ILE A 94 30.30 -18.76 -15.10
CA ILE A 94 31.19 -18.50 -16.26
C ILE A 94 30.92 -17.13 -16.88
N ALA A 95 29.66 -16.73 -17.03
CA ALA A 95 29.31 -15.40 -17.56
C ALA A 95 29.83 -14.26 -16.65
N THR A 96 29.87 -14.49 -15.34
CA THR A 96 30.33 -13.50 -14.35
C THR A 96 31.86 -13.32 -14.40
N GLU A 97 32.63 -14.39 -14.69
CA GLU A 97 34.09 -14.31 -14.89
C GLU A 97 34.48 -13.60 -16.20
N VAL A 98 33.68 -13.76 -17.26
CA VAL A 98 33.94 -13.14 -18.57
C VAL A 98 33.72 -11.61 -18.53
N ASP A 99 32.73 -11.14 -17.77
CA ASP A 99 32.50 -9.70 -17.59
C ASP A 99 33.61 -9.03 -16.75
N LEU A 100 34.13 -9.70 -15.71
CA LEU A 100 35.22 -9.18 -14.88
C LEU A 100 36.55 -9.04 -15.66
N ALA A 101 36.78 -9.88 -16.67
CA ALA A 101 37.98 -9.82 -17.50
C ALA A 101 37.95 -8.70 -18.56
N SER A 102 36.79 -8.09 -18.84
CA SER A 102 36.63 -7.07 -19.89
C SER A 102 36.84 -5.63 -19.42
N THR A 103 36.75 -5.36 -18.12
CA THR A 103 36.87 -4.01 -17.55
C THR A 103 38.27 -3.74 -17.00
N THR A 104 39.27 -3.68 -17.87
CA THR A 104 40.53 -2.96 -17.59
C THR A 104 41.11 -2.40 -18.88
N LYS A 105 40.82 -1.12 -19.19
CA LYS A 105 41.79 -0.14 -19.71
C LYS A 105 41.18 1.23 -20.08
N HIS A 106 41.84 2.24 -19.53
CA HIS A 106 42.12 3.59 -20.02
C HIS A 106 41.04 4.68 -20.16
N SER A 107 41.42 5.78 -19.52
CA SER A 107 40.92 7.13 -19.38
C SER A 107 40.97 8.03 -20.63
N SER A 108 40.21 9.13 -20.51
CA SER A 108 40.42 10.52 -21.00
C SER A 108 39.71 10.97 -22.31
N PRO A 109 39.45 12.30 -22.49
CA PRO A 109 38.15 12.86 -22.89
C PRO A 109 38.19 13.64 -24.23
N ILE A 110 37.04 14.07 -24.77
CA ILE A 110 36.92 15.22 -25.71
C ILE A 110 35.44 15.63 -25.91
N GLU A 111 35.28 16.92 -26.22
CA GLU A 111 34.12 17.81 -26.30
C GLU A 111 33.21 17.69 -27.54
N SER A 112 32.05 18.35 -27.44
CA SER A 112 31.42 19.28 -28.42
C SER A 112 30.24 18.82 -29.33
N ASN A 113 29.09 19.47 -29.08
CA ASN A 113 28.24 20.31 -29.96
C ASN A 113 27.40 19.78 -31.16
N PHE A 114 26.07 20.06 -31.06
CA PHE A 114 25.04 20.47 -32.07
C PHE A 114 24.77 19.55 -33.29
N SER A 115 23.55 19.30 -33.82
CA SER A 115 22.42 20.20 -34.16
C SER A 115 21.15 19.43 -34.67
N LEU A 116 19.96 19.90 -34.23
CA LEU A 116 18.60 20.07 -34.86
C LEU A 116 18.06 19.11 -35.96
N ASP A 117 16.89 18.43 -35.81
CA ASP A 117 15.45 18.87 -35.96
C ASP A 117 14.87 18.32 -37.31
N PRO A 118 13.56 18.24 -37.68
CA PRO A 118 12.27 18.42 -36.99
C PRO A 118 11.22 17.29 -37.26
N THR A 119 10.00 17.51 -36.75
CA THR A 119 8.69 16.98 -37.20
C THR A 119 8.11 15.69 -36.57
N ALA A 120 7.51 15.84 -35.38
CA ALA A 120 6.21 15.24 -35.06
C ALA A 120 5.57 15.90 -33.80
N LYS A 121 4.51 16.69 -34.00
CA LYS A 121 3.40 16.92 -33.07
C LYS A 121 2.13 16.46 -33.82
N PRO A 122 0.99 16.08 -33.18
CA PRO A 122 0.53 16.53 -31.86
C PRO A 122 -0.21 15.49 -30.97
N PHE A 123 -0.22 15.72 -29.65
CA PHE A 123 -1.44 15.61 -28.85
C PHE A 123 -1.26 16.44 -27.55
N ASP A 124 -1.58 17.73 -27.64
CA ASP A 124 -1.75 18.61 -26.48
C ASP A 124 -3.15 18.34 -25.90
N ALA A 125 -3.23 17.54 -24.83
CA ALA A 125 -4.40 17.50 -23.98
C ALA A 125 -4.30 18.68 -22.99
N GLY A 126 -5.09 19.72 -23.24
CA GLY A 126 -5.11 20.96 -22.47
C GLY A 126 -5.58 20.77 -21.04
N LEU A 127 -4.63 20.60 -20.11
CA LEU A 127 -4.87 20.61 -18.66
C LEU A 127 -4.00 21.64 -17.90
N SER A 128 -3.14 22.40 -18.57
CA SER A 128 -2.15 23.27 -17.90
C SER A 128 -2.67 24.65 -17.45
N ASN A 129 -3.91 25.04 -17.76
CA ASN A 129 -4.37 26.42 -17.51
C ASN A 129 -5.31 26.62 -16.30
N TRP A 130 -5.89 25.56 -15.73
CA TRP A 130 -6.85 25.72 -14.62
C TRP A 130 -6.19 25.70 -13.23
N GLU A 131 -5.10 24.95 -13.04
CA GLU A 131 -4.33 24.96 -11.80
C GLU A 131 -3.65 26.33 -11.56
N GLN A 132 -3.24 27.02 -12.63
CA GLN A 132 -2.70 28.38 -12.58
C GLN A 132 -3.76 29.46 -12.28
N LEU A 133 -5.03 29.25 -12.63
CA LEU A 133 -6.10 30.21 -12.35
C LEU A 133 -6.69 30.05 -10.94
N SER A 134 -6.66 28.85 -10.36
CA SER A 134 -7.10 28.65 -8.96
C SER A 134 -6.07 29.16 -7.93
N SER A 135 -4.79 29.18 -8.31
CA SER A 135 -3.68 29.69 -7.48
C SER A 135 -3.58 31.22 -7.50
N SER A 136 -4.09 31.90 -8.53
CA SER A 136 -3.94 33.36 -8.67
C SER A 136 -5.03 34.18 -7.94
N MET A 137 -6.09 33.56 -7.44
CA MET A 137 -7.25 34.31 -6.90
C MET A 137 -7.40 34.35 -5.38
N ASN A 138 -6.49 33.76 -4.59
CA ASN A 138 -6.49 33.95 -3.14
C ASN A 138 -5.11 33.68 -2.49
N GLU A 139 -4.03 34.19 -3.07
CA GLU A 139 -2.75 34.32 -2.35
C GLU A 139 -2.80 35.55 -1.40
N VAL A 140 -3.91 35.72 -0.67
CA VAL A 140 -3.90 36.50 0.56
C VAL A 140 -3.01 35.68 1.48
N SER A 141 -1.78 36.15 1.68
CA SER A 141 -0.77 35.52 2.51
C SER A 141 -1.43 35.11 3.82
N LYS A 142 -1.69 33.82 4.01
CA LYS A 142 -2.36 33.37 5.23
C LYS A 142 -1.50 33.87 6.39
N PRO A 143 -2.12 34.51 7.39
CA PRO A 143 -1.36 35.05 8.50
C PRO A 143 -0.56 33.89 9.11
N ASN A 144 0.70 34.16 9.46
CA ASN A 144 1.62 33.15 10.02
C ASN A 144 1.23 32.82 11.47
N LEU A 145 0.02 32.29 11.63
CA LEU A 145 -0.58 31.89 12.89
C LEU A 145 -0.33 30.38 13.11
N PRO A 146 -0.15 29.96 14.37
CA PRO A 146 -0.01 28.55 14.68
C PRO A 146 -1.30 27.79 14.34
N LEU A 147 -1.15 26.54 13.90
CA LEU A 147 -2.26 25.61 13.76
C LEU A 147 -2.71 25.15 15.16
N LYS A 148 -4.02 25.18 15.41
CA LYS A 148 -4.61 24.52 16.59
C LYS A 148 -4.14 23.07 16.65
N PRO A 149 -3.69 22.54 17.80
CA PRO A 149 -3.26 21.15 17.89
C PRO A 149 -4.37 20.17 17.48
N TYR A 150 -4.11 19.41 16.40
CA TYR A 150 -4.97 18.35 15.92
C TYR A 150 -4.22 17.01 15.87
N VAL A 151 -4.97 15.93 16.04
CA VAL A 151 -4.53 14.58 15.70
C VAL A 151 -5.38 14.07 14.56
N PHE A 152 -4.77 13.93 13.40
CA PHE A 152 -5.42 13.35 12.23
C PHE A 152 -5.22 11.86 12.23
N ILE A 153 -6.31 11.09 12.24
CA ILE A 153 -6.30 9.64 12.12
C ILE A 153 -6.88 9.30 10.76
N ALA A 154 -6.05 8.92 9.80
CA ALA A 154 -6.49 8.38 8.53
C ALA A 154 -6.77 6.87 8.64
N ILE A 155 -7.84 6.43 8.00
CA ILE A 155 -8.20 5.01 7.90
C ILE A 155 -8.41 4.59 6.46
N ASP A 156 -8.16 3.31 6.22
CA ASP A 156 -8.58 2.57 5.04
C ASP A 156 -8.89 1.13 5.46
N LEU A 157 -9.85 0.48 4.80
CA LEU A 157 -10.25 -0.89 5.12
C LEU A 157 -10.39 -1.76 3.86
N GLU A 158 -9.78 -2.94 3.93
CA GLU A 158 -10.07 -4.03 3.00
C GLU A 158 -11.17 -4.92 3.55
N ALA A 159 -12.12 -5.34 2.71
CA ALA A 159 -13.29 -6.11 3.15
C ALA A 159 -13.58 -7.33 2.27
N THR A 160 -14.37 -8.25 2.81
CA THR A 160 -14.80 -9.44 2.06
C THR A 160 -15.67 -9.07 0.86
N LEU A 161 -15.40 -9.68 -0.29
CA LEU A 161 -16.20 -9.54 -1.52
C LEU A 161 -17.44 -10.43 -1.51
N GLU A 162 -17.45 -11.46 -0.66
CA GLU A 162 -18.50 -12.45 -0.48
C GLU A 162 -18.62 -12.87 1.00
N GLN A 163 -19.68 -13.59 1.35
CA GLN A 163 -19.84 -14.14 2.69
C GLN A 163 -18.68 -15.09 3.02
N TRP A 164 -18.20 -15.07 4.27
CA TRP A 164 -17.10 -15.91 4.72
C TRP A 164 -17.51 -16.78 5.91
N GLU A 165 -17.17 -18.06 5.86
CA GLU A 165 -17.36 -18.97 6.99
C GLU A 165 -16.00 -19.34 7.57
N TYR A 166 -15.76 -18.88 8.80
CA TYR A 166 -14.53 -19.12 9.54
C TYR A 166 -14.61 -20.36 10.40
N TYR A 167 -13.51 -21.10 10.44
CA TYR A 167 -13.35 -22.31 11.25
C TYR A 167 -12.09 -22.14 12.11
N PRO A 168 -12.23 -22.03 13.44
CA PRO A 168 -11.09 -21.93 14.35
C PRO A 168 -10.14 -23.12 14.19
N LYS A 169 -8.86 -22.89 14.52
CA LYS A 169 -7.84 -23.94 14.45
C LYS A 169 -8.22 -25.11 15.36
N GLY A 170 -8.17 -26.33 14.83
CA GLY A 170 -8.51 -27.55 15.56
C GLY A 170 -9.99 -27.94 15.53
N VAL A 171 -10.87 -27.12 14.93
CA VAL A 171 -12.30 -27.47 14.79
C VAL A 171 -12.52 -28.28 13.51
N ARG A 172 -13.26 -29.39 13.60
CA ARG A 172 -13.65 -30.20 12.43
C ARG A 172 -14.53 -29.36 11.51
N ARG A 173 -14.19 -29.33 10.22
CA ARG A 173 -14.96 -28.59 9.22
C ARG A 173 -16.18 -29.39 8.80
N SER A 174 -17.35 -28.86 9.09
CA SER A 174 -18.63 -29.28 8.52
C SER A 174 -19.33 -28.04 7.96
N PRO A 175 -19.89 -28.09 6.74
CA PRO A 175 -20.64 -26.95 6.19
C PRO A 175 -21.73 -26.48 7.17
N GLY A 176 -21.77 -25.17 7.45
CA GLY A 176 -22.75 -24.57 8.36
C GLY A 176 -22.37 -24.65 9.85
N SER A 177 -21.20 -25.19 10.20
CA SER A 177 -20.72 -25.26 11.58
C SER A 177 -19.69 -24.18 11.94
N GLY A 178 -19.32 -23.31 11.01
CA GLY A 178 -18.38 -22.21 11.24
C GLY A 178 -19.07 -20.91 11.67
N LYS A 179 -18.27 -19.94 12.14
CA LYS A 179 -18.74 -18.57 12.40
C LYS A 179 -18.91 -17.89 11.03
N VAL A 180 -20.13 -17.44 10.73
CA VAL A 180 -20.47 -16.81 9.45
C VAL A 180 -20.32 -15.30 9.57
N TYR A 181 -19.58 -14.72 8.64
CA TYR A 181 -19.37 -13.29 8.49
C TYR A 181 -19.99 -12.82 7.17
N PRO A 182 -20.78 -11.72 7.18
CA PRO A 182 -21.42 -11.22 5.96
C PRO A 182 -20.39 -10.75 4.93
N LYS A 183 -20.87 -10.54 3.70
CA LYS A 183 -20.11 -9.78 2.69
C LYS A 183 -19.81 -8.38 3.22
N GLN A 184 -18.68 -7.79 2.80
CA GLN A 184 -18.20 -6.48 3.26
C GLN A 184 -17.86 -6.45 4.76
N THR A 185 -17.50 -7.60 5.35
CA THR A 185 -16.86 -7.65 6.68
C THR A 185 -15.39 -7.28 6.52
N PRO A 186 -14.81 -6.44 7.40
CA PRO A 186 -13.44 -6.01 7.28
C PRO A 186 -12.49 -7.18 7.48
N THR A 187 -11.40 -7.18 6.71
CA THR A 187 -10.33 -8.18 6.71
C THR A 187 -8.98 -7.58 7.09
N GLN A 188 -8.79 -6.30 6.79
CA GLN A 188 -7.63 -5.50 7.16
C GLN A 188 -8.10 -4.08 7.49
N ILE A 189 -7.43 -3.44 8.43
CA ILE A 189 -7.64 -2.04 8.80
C ILE A 189 -6.29 -1.34 8.81
N GLY A 190 -6.15 -0.30 7.99
CA GLY A 190 -5.05 0.64 8.06
C GLY A 190 -5.38 1.78 8.99
N ILE A 191 -4.41 2.17 9.82
CA ILE A 191 -4.52 3.37 10.66
C ILE A 191 -3.22 4.14 10.55
N SER A 192 -3.31 5.39 10.11
CA SER A 192 -2.20 6.32 10.03
C SER A 192 -2.51 7.56 10.83
N ILE A 193 -1.59 7.96 11.70
CA ILE A 193 -1.79 9.04 12.66
C ILE A 193 -0.79 10.13 12.37
N LEU A 194 -1.25 11.38 12.36
CA LEU A 194 -0.42 12.58 12.30
C LEU A 194 -0.81 13.53 13.43
N ARG A 195 0.11 13.71 14.38
CA ARG A 195 0.04 14.73 15.43
C ARG A 195 0.49 16.05 14.82
N ALA A 196 -0.47 16.83 14.34
CA ALA A 196 -0.26 18.10 13.66
C ALA A 196 0.02 19.25 14.64
N THR A 197 1.02 19.05 15.50
CA THR A 197 1.55 20.06 16.43
C THR A 197 2.74 20.77 15.78
N GLY A 198 2.75 22.10 15.80
CA GLY A 198 3.83 22.89 15.18
C GLY A 198 3.91 22.66 13.67
N LYS A 199 5.07 22.23 13.17
CA LYS A 199 5.34 22.05 11.72
C LYS A 199 5.23 20.60 11.23
N ASN A 200 4.75 19.67 12.06
CA ASN A 200 4.72 18.24 11.69
C ASN A 200 3.93 17.98 10.40
N ALA A 201 2.79 18.64 10.22
CA ALA A 201 1.97 18.46 9.01
C ALA A 201 2.69 18.93 7.74
N GLU A 202 3.38 20.07 7.78
CA GLU A 202 4.17 20.59 6.65
C GLU A 202 5.35 19.67 6.33
N LEU A 203 6.05 19.18 7.36
CA LEU A 203 7.17 18.25 7.19
C LEU A 203 6.70 16.93 6.57
N PHE A 204 5.55 16.41 7.02
CA PHE A 204 4.99 15.18 6.48
C PHE A 204 4.49 15.35 5.04
N ALA A 205 3.83 16.48 4.71
CA ALA A 205 3.41 16.79 3.34
C ALA A 205 4.60 16.80 2.38
N LYS A 206 5.73 17.43 2.76
CA LYS A 206 6.96 17.46 1.95
C LYS A 206 7.66 16.11 1.86
N HIS A 207 7.59 15.31 2.93
CA HIS A 207 8.34 14.07 3.06
C HIS A 207 7.44 12.97 3.67
N PRO A 208 6.74 12.15 2.85
CA PRO A 208 5.82 11.11 3.34
C PRO A 208 6.49 10.04 4.20
N LYS A 209 7.81 9.90 4.11
CA LYS A 209 8.61 8.99 4.96
C LYS A 209 9.07 9.62 6.27
N SER A 210 8.69 10.87 6.53
CA SER A 210 9.01 11.57 7.77
C SER A 210 8.36 10.89 8.97
N LYS A 211 9.13 10.73 10.05
CA LYS A 211 8.65 10.22 11.35
C LYS A 211 8.12 11.32 12.27
N ALA A 212 8.06 12.57 11.79
CA ALA A 212 7.70 13.73 12.60
C ALA A 212 6.21 13.69 13.00
N GLY A 213 5.94 13.24 14.21
CA GLY A 213 4.57 13.15 14.74
C GLY A 213 3.70 12.11 14.03
N THR A 214 4.29 11.14 13.33
CA THR A 214 3.57 10.12 12.57
C THR A 214 3.65 8.74 13.20
N GLN A 215 2.56 7.98 13.08
CA GLN A 215 2.50 6.57 13.45
C GLN A 215 1.65 5.82 12.42
N PHE A 216 2.11 4.64 12.01
CA PHE A 216 1.44 3.84 10.98
C PHE A 216 1.18 2.43 11.51
N ARG A 217 -0.01 1.88 11.25
CA ARG A 217 -0.41 0.55 11.67
C ARG A 217 -1.18 -0.15 10.55
N SER A 218 -0.97 -1.46 10.44
CA SER A 218 -1.72 -2.36 9.57
C SER A 218 -2.23 -3.51 10.44
N ILE A 219 -3.54 -3.56 10.65
CA ILE A 219 -4.21 -4.57 11.48
C ILE A 219 -4.87 -5.58 10.55
N ASN A 220 -4.38 -6.81 10.53
CA ASN A 220 -5.01 -7.95 9.86
C ASN A 220 -5.94 -8.68 10.83
N ILE A 221 -7.16 -8.99 10.37
CA ILE A 221 -8.15 -9.68 11.20
C ILE A 221 -7.94 -11.19 11.09
N VAL A 222 -7.71 -11.85 12.23
CA VAL A 222 -7.28 -13.26 12.32
C VAL A 222 -8.23 -14.19 11.57
N GLU A 223 -9.53 -13.96 11.67
CA GLU A 223 -10.57 -14.80 11.08
C GLU A 223 -10.55 -14.79 9.54
N PHE A 224 -9.86 -13.82 8.92
CA PHE A 224 -9.78 -13.64 7.48
C PHE A 224 -8.39 -13.90 6.89
N GLN A 225 -7.40 -14.37 7.68
CA GLN A 225 -6.06 -14.70 7.18
C GLN A 225 -6.08 -15.66 5.97
N ARG A 226 -7.02 -16.60 5.94
CA ARG A 226 -7.18 -17.56 4.83
C ARG A 226 -8.12 -17.09 3.74
N TYR A 227 -8.79 -15.95 3.92
CA TYR A 227 -9.75 -15.42 2.95
C TYR A 227 -9.02 -15.01 1.66
N ARG A 228 -8.03 -14.11 1.76
CA ARG A 228 -7.31 -13.58 0.57
C ARG A 228 -6.63 -14.67 -0.25
N SER A 229 -6.07 -15.70 0.39
CA SER A 229 -5.41 -16.82 -0.31
C SER A 229 -6.39 -17.78 -1.00
N ARG A 230 -7.67 -17.80 -0.60
CA ARG A 230 -8.72 -18.66 -1.18
C ARG A 230 -9.51 -17.98 -2.28
N ILE A 231 -9.65 -16.66 -2.23
CA ILE A 231 -10.31 -15.91 -3.29
C ILE A 231 -9.33 -15.69 -4.44
N LYS A 232 -9.56 -16.34 -5.59
CA LYS A 232 -8.67 -16.26 -6.77
C LYS A 232 -8.35 -14.81 -7.17
N LYS A 233 -9.31 -13.89 -7.04
CA LYS A 233 -9.14 -12.46 -7.35
C LYS A 233 -8.22 -11.70 -6.38
N LEU A 234 -7.99 -12.22 -5.17
CA LEU A 234 -7.19 -11.57 -4.12
C LEU A 234 -5.82 -12.24 -3.91
N ARG A 235 -5.60 -13.43 -4.48
CA ARG A 235 -4.39 -14.25 -4.27
C ARG A 235 -3.09 -13.58 -4.78
N THR A 236 -3.18 -12.68 -5.76
CA THR A 236 -2.03 -11.97 -6.35
C THR A 236 -1.67 -10.67 -5.63
N ALA A 237 -2.41 -10.29 -4.59
CA ALA A 237 -2.30 -9.00 -3.92
C ALA A 237 -1.70 -9.10 -2.50
N ASP A 238 -0.85 -10.09 -2.22
CA ASP A 238 -0.17 -10.18 -0.92
C ASP A 238 0.95 -9.13 -0.84
N ILE A 239 0.51 -7.90 -0.60
CA ILE A 239 1.34 -6.70 -0.62
C ILE A 239 1.70 -6.37 0.82
N SER A 240 3.01 -6.33 1.09
CA SER A 240 3.55 -6.06 2.42
C SER A 240 3.24 -4.64 2.88
N PHE A 241 2.98 -4.48 4.17
CA PHE A 241 2.95 -3.18 4.81
C PHE A 241 4.35 -2.57 4.81
N LEU A 242 4.50 -1.36 4.27
CA LEU A 242 5.80 -0.74 4.01
C LEU A 242 6.35 0.05 5.19
N TYR A 243 5.54 0.28 6.23
CA TYR A 243 5.85 1.18 7.34
C TYR A 243 6.04 0.46 8.67
N GLY A 244 6.17 -0.88 8.65
CA GLY A 244 6.41 -1.69 9.83
C GLY A 244 5.92 -3.12 9.66
N ASN A 245 5.59 -3.76 10.79
CA ASN A 245 4.99 -5.09 10.79
C ASN A 245 3.47 -4.99 10.82
N SER A 246 2.79 -5.91 10.12
CA SER A 246 1.34 -6.05 10.28
C SER A 246 1.02 -6.77 11.58
N GLU A 247 0.00 -6.28 12.27
CA GLU A 247 -0.52 -6.84 13.50
C GLU A 247 -1.66 -7.81 13.19
N TYR A 248 -1.87 -8.80 14.05
CA TYR A 248 -2.95 -9.77 13.89
C TYR A 248 -3.84 -9.73 15.13
N VAL A 249 -5.10 -9.38 14.92
CA VAL A 249 -6.07 -9.14 16.00
C VAL A 249 -7.37 -9.88 15.66
N GLU A 250 -7.97 -10.53 16.65
CA GLU A 250 -9.30 -11.13 16.48
C GLU A 250 -10.35 -10.03 16.31
N LEU A 251 -11.33 -10.23 15.44
CA LEU A 251 -12.33 -9.21 15.10
C LEU A 251 -12.97 -8.59 16.34
N ASP A 252 -13.33 -9.43 17.31
CA ASP A 252 -14.04 -9.04 18.53
C ASP A 252 -13.19 -8.09 19.43
N ASN A 253 -11.86 -8.07 19.28
CA ASN A 253 -10.93 -7.22 20.04
C ASN A 253 -10.55 -5.91 19.33
N VAL A 254 -10.90 -5.76 18.04
CA VAL A 254 -10.45 -4.62 17.23
C VAL A 254 -11.02 -3.30 17.74
N SER A 255 -12.28 -3.29 18.19
CA SER A 255 -12.93 -2.06 18.67
C SER A 255 -12.22 -1.48 19.91
N GLU A 256 -11.84 -2.34 20.86
CA GLU A 256 -11.13 -1.92 22.07
C GLU A 256 -9.72 -1.42 21.74
N LEU A 257 -9.02 -2.09 20.81
CA LEU A 257 -7.71 -1.64 20.34
C LEU A 257 -7.77 -0.24 19.73
N ILE A 258 -8.75 0.02 18.87
CA ILE A 258 -8.95 1.34 18.25
C ILE A 258 -9.26 2.41 19.30
N LEU A 259 -10.14 2.11 20.26
CA LEU A 259 -10.45 3.06 21.34
C LEU A 259 -9.22 3.42 22.16
N LYS A 260 -8.34 2.44 22.43
CA LYS A 260 -7.08 2.66 23.11
C LYS A 260 -6.16 3.60 22.32
N ILE A 261 -5.98 3.36 21.01
CA ILE A 261 -5.20 4.25 20.12
C ILE A 261 -5.72 5.69 20.20
N VAL A 262 -7.03 5.85 20.01
CA VAL A 262 -7.67 7.16 20.03
C VAL A 262 -7.49 7.86 21.38
N ALA A 263 -7.62 7.14 22.49
CA ALA A 263 -7.43 7.70 23.82
C ALA A 263 -5.99 8.18 24.02
N GLU A 264 -5.00 7.35 23.67
CA GLU A 264 -3.57 7.68 23.76
C GLU A 264 -3.22 8.91 22.93
N ASP A 265 -3.71 9.01 21.69
CA ASP A 265 -3.38 10.13 20.83
C ASP A 265 -4.19 11.41 21.14
N SER A 266 -5.37 11.30 21.74
CA SER A 266 -6.20 12.48 22.07
C SER A 266 -5.54 13.46 23.05
N GLU A 267 -4.50 13.04 23.76
CA GLU A 267 -3.70 13.92 24.62
C GLU A 267 -2.92 14.99 23.85
N TYR A 268 -2.67 14.79 22.55
CA TYR A 268 -1.89 15.70 21.71
C TYR A 268 -2.73 16.73 20.95
N GLY A 269 -4.06 16.62 20.96
CA GLY A 269 -4.94 17.55 20.25
C GLY A 269 -6.33 16.98 19.95
N GLU A 270 -7.15 17.79 19.27
CA GLU A 270 -8.47 17.34 18.84
C GLU A 270 -8.35 16.25 17.76
N VAL A 271 -8.97 15.08 18.00
CA VAL A 271 -8.94 13.95 17.08
C VAL A 271 -9.90 14.16 15.92
N ILE A 272 -9.37 14.12 14.70
CA ILE A 272 -10.12 14.27 13.46
C ILE A 272 -9.89 13.02 12.60
N LEU A 273 -10.97 12.37 12.19
CA LEU A 273 -10.93 11.22 11.31
C LEU A 273 -10.76 11.67 9.85
N VAL A 274 -9.90 10.99 9.10
CA VAL A 274 -9.63 11.23 7.69
C VAL A 274 -9.81 9.91 6.92
N GLY A 275 -10.31 9.96 5.70
CA GLY A 275 -10.43 8.77 4.85
C GLY A 275 -10.45 9.10 3.37
N HIS A 276 -10.52 8.07 2.53
CA HIS A 276 -10.73 8.20 1.09
C HIS A 276 -11.99 7.42 0.70
N ALA A 277 -13.05 8.12 0.31
CA ALA A 277 -14.40 7.54 0.19
C ALA A 277 -14.90 6.93 1.51
N ILE A 278 -14.77 7.69 2.60
CA ILE A 278 -14.82 7.23 4.00
C ILE A 278 -16.16 6.59 4.42
N GLN A 279 -17.22 6.81 3.65
CA GLN A 279 -18.50 6.14 3.88
C GLN A 279 -18.44 4.64 3.60
N ASN A 280 -17.53 4.18 2.74
CA ASN A 280 -17.28 2.76 2.54
C ASN A 280 -16.63 2.15 3.78
N ASP A 281 -15.62 2.82 4.34
CA ASP A 281 -14.96 2.42 5.58
C ASP A 281 -15.94 2.34 6.74
N LYS A 282 -16.82 3.33 6.89
CA LYS A 282 -17.90 3.33 7.89
C LYS A 282 -18.75 2.06 7.77
N ARG A 283 -19.23 1.75 6.57
CA ARG A 283 -20.07 0.58 6.31
C ARG A 283 -19.34 -0.73 6.63
N PHE A 284 -18.04 -0.82 6.32
CA PHE A 284 -17.23 -1.99 6.64
C PHE A 284 -17.10 -2.16 8.16
N LEU A 285 -16.78 -1.09 8.90
CA LEU A 285 -16.74 -1.12 10.36
C LEU A 285 -18.08 -1.57 10.97
N GLU A 286 -19.21 -1.06 10.47
CA GLU A 286 -20.55 -1.45 10.91
C GLU A 286 -20.82 -2.94 10.68
N ASN A 287 -20.47 -3.48 9.50
CA ASN A 287 -20.60 -4.91 9.20
C ASN A 287 -19.69 -5.80 10.06
N GLY A 288 -18.55 -5.27 10.49
CA GLY A 288 -17.63 -5.93 11.42
C GLY A 288 -18.02 -5.77 12.89
N ASN A 289 -19.08 -5.03 13.21
CA ASN A 289 -19.44 -4.65 14.58
C ASN A 289 -18.30 -3.93 15.33
N ILE A 290 -17.55 -3.07 14.61
CA ILE A 290 -16.41 -2.31 15.16
C ILE A 290 -16.85 -0.86 15.37
N HIS A 291 -16.86 -0.41 16.64
CA HIS A 291 -17.44 0.89 17.00
C HIS A 291 -16.42 1.94 17.44
N GLY A 292 -15.12 1.60 17.50
CA GLY A 292 -14.09 2.47 18.06
C GLY A 292 -13.95 3.84 17.40
N LEU A 293 -14.38 4.01 16.14
CA LEU A 293 -14.34 5.28 15.41
C LEU A 293 -15.70 5.94 15.19
N HIS A 294 -16.81 5.32 15.60
CA HIS A 294 -18.17 5.75 15.24
C HIS A 294 -18.44 7.24 15.52
N LYS A 295 -18.00 7.74 16.69
CA LYS A 295 -18.24 9.12 17.12
C LYS A 295 -17.51 10.18 16.26
N PHE A 296 -16.54 9.79 15.44
CA PHE A 296 -15.74 10.73 14.64
C PHE A 296 -16.26 10.91 13.21
N PHE A 297 -17.16 10.04 12.74
CA PHE A 297 -17.65 10.09 11.36
C PHE A 297 -18.45 11.34 11.02
N ASP A 298 -19.10 11.98 12.00
CA ASP A 298 -19.90 13.19 11.78
C ASP A 298 -19.07 14.41 11.34
N ARG A 299 -17.78 14.40 11.67
CA ARG A 299 -16.80 15.45 11.35
C ARG A 299 -15.61 14.92 10.54
N ALA A 300 -15.73 13.72 9.99
CA ALA A 300 -14.65 13.12 9.21
C ALA A 300 -14.40 13.91 7.92
N LEU A 301 -13.13 13.95 7.52
CA LEU A 301 -12.66 14.61 6.31
C LEU A 301 -12.40 13.55 5.24
N ASP A 302 -13.05 13.68 4.09
CA ASP A 302 -12.94 12.72 2.99
C ASP A 302 -12.07 13.31 1.87
N THR A 303 -10.87 12.76 1.71
CA THR A 303 -9.90 13.20 0.71
C THR A 303 -10.43 13.12 -0.71
N GLN A 304 -11.36 12.20 -1.01
CA GLN A 304 -11.97 12.09 -2.33
C GLN A 304 -12.85 13.32 -2.65
N PHE A 305 -13.54 13.87 -1.65
CA PHE A 305 -14.35 15.08 -1.81
C PHE A 305 -13.50 16.35 -1.73
N MET A 306 -12.51 16.38 -0.83
CA MET A 306 -11.60 17.52 -0.68
C MET A 306 -10.84 17.87 -1.96
N HIS A 307 -10.63 16.90 -2.84
CA HIS A 307 -9.93 17.06 -4.13
C HIS A 307 -10.87 17.02 -5.33
N ARG A 308 -12.19 17.00 -5.11
CA ARG A 308 -13.15 16.97 -6.20
C ARG A 308 -13.32 18.37 -6.79
N GLU A 309 -13.04 18.50 -8.07
CA GLU A 309 -13.35 19.71 -8.82
C GLU A 309 -14.84 19.74 -9.20
N PRO A 310 -15.45 20.94 -9.30
CA PRO A 310 -16.81 21.06 -9.80
C PRO A 310 -16.96 20.40 -11.18
N GLY A 311 -18.00 19.58 -11.36
CA GLY A 311 -18.29 18.93 -12.64
C GLY A 311 -17.41 17.73 -12.99
N THR A 312 -16.45 17.35 -12.15
CA THR A 312 -15.58 16.19 -12.42
C THR A 312 -15.96 14.96 -11.59
N ASN A 313 -15.49 13.81 -12.06
CA ASN A 313 -15.60 12.54 -11.33
C ASN A 313 -14.62 12.51 -10.16
N CYS A 314 -14.98 11.76 -9.11
CA CYS A 314 -14.08 11.48 -8.00
C CYS A 314 -12.82 10.74 -8.50
N ARG A 315 -11.65 11.20 -8.06
CA ARG A 315 -10.35 10.60 -8.36
C ARG A 315 -10.06 9.46 -7.38
N SER A 316 -9.32 8.46 -7.83
CA SER A 316 -8.81 7.40 -6.93
C SER A 316 -7.71 7.95 -6.02
N LEU A 317 -7.43 7.26 -4.92
CA LEU A 317 -6.32 7.63 -4.03
C LEU A 317 -4.98 7.66 -4.79
N GLN A 318 -4.77 6.67 -5.66
CA GLN A 318 -3.58 6.58 -6.51
C GLN A 318 -3.44 7.79 -7.43
N ASP A 319 -4.52 8.19 -8.11
CA ASP A 319 -4.50 9.40 -8.94
C ASP A 319 -4.16 10.64 -8.11
N LEU A 320 -4.73 10.76 -6.90
CA LEU A 320 -4.46 11.90 -6.02
C LEU A 320 -2.98 11.95 -5.59
N VAL A 321 -2.39 10.81 -5.22
CA VAL A 321 -0.96 10.73 -4.90
C VAL A 321 -0.12 11.19 -6.09
N TRP A 322 -0.42 10.69 -7.30
CA TRP A 322 0.31 11.03 -8.51
C TRP A 322 0.13 12.47 -8.98
N SER A 323 -0.95 13.17 -8.62
CA SER A 323 -1.04 14.61 -8.87
C SER A 323 -0.11 15.46 -8.00
N TYR A 324 0.36 14.92 -6.87
CA TYR A 324 1.34 15.61 -6.03
C TYR A 324 2.76 15.22 -6.41
N ASP A 325 3.00 13.93 -6.68
CA ASP A 325 4.29 13.42 -7.16
C ASP A 325 4.07 12.08 -7.88
N ASP A 326 4.37 12.03 -9.18
CA ASP A 326 4.17 10.86 -10.04
C ASP A 326 5.22 9.75 -9.80
N ASN A 327 6.27 10.04 -9.02
CA ASN A 327 7.30 9.08 -8.63
C ASN A 327 6.99 8.40 -7.29
N LEU A 328 5.86 8.73 -6.66
CA LEU A 328 5.38 8.13 -5.43
C LEU A 328 4.25 7.12 -5.69
N GLY A 329 3.88 6.39 -4.66
CA GLY A 329 2.76 5.45 -4.70
C GLY A 329 3.19 3.99 -4.85
N ASP A 330 3.50 3.39 -3.72
CA ASP A 330 3.83 1.96 -3.61
C ASP A 330 2.86 1.27 -2.64
N GLY A 331 2.75 -0.05 -2.78
CA GLY A 331 2.10 -0.87 -1.77
C GLY A 331 0.58 -0.79 -1.71
N TRP A 332 -0.07 -0.40 -2.81
CA TRP A 332 -1.53 -0.35 -2.99
C TRP A 332 -2.23 -1.65 -2.54
N HIS A 333 -3.50 -1.58 -2.11
CA HIS A 333 -4.30 -2.73 -1.66
C HIS A 333 -3.83 -3.37 -0.34
N ASN A 334 -2.90 -2.70 0.35
CA ASN A 334 -2.62 -2.94 1.75
C ASN A 334 -3.20 -1.76 2.53
N ALA A 335 -4.21 -2.02 3.35
CA ALA A 335 -4.96 -0.95 4.01
C ALA A 335 -4.05 -0.01 4.82
N GLY A 336 -2.98 -0.52 5.45
CA GLY A 336 -2.01 0.31 6.17
C GLY A 336 -1.24 1.29 5.27
N ASN A 337 -0.86 0.87 4.07
CA ASN A 337 -0.24 1.75 3.08
C ASN A 337 -1.25 2.76 2.54
N ASP A 338 -2.48 2.33 2.24
CA ASP A 338 -3.54 3.19 1.71
C ASP A 338 -3.99 4.24 2.74
N ALA A 339 -4.06 3.90 4.03
CA ALA A 339 -4.28 4.87 5.11
C ALA A 339 -3.14 5.90 5.22
N MET A 340 -1.89 5.48 5.02
CA MET A 340 -0.73 6.38 4.99
C MET A 340 -0.80 7.34 3.81
N TRP A 341 -1.10 6.84 2.61
CA TRP A 341 -1.23 7.66 1.41
C TRP A 341 -2.41 8.63 1.53
N THR A 342 -3.52 8.19 2.13
CA THR A 342 -4.67 9.04 2.46
C THR A 342 -4.26 10.20 3.38
N LEU A 343 -3.50 9.91 4.43
CA LEU A 343 -3.01 10.94 5.35
C LEU A 343 -2.06 11.92 4.68
N TRP A 344 -1.21 11.44 3.78
CA TRP A 344 -0.25 12.28 3.06
C TRP A 344 -0.93 13.20 2.05
N VAL A 345 -1.88 12.68 1.27
CA VAL A 345 -2.74 13.47 0.37
C VAL A 345 -3.50 14.53 1.17
N PHE A 346 -4.07 14.15 2.32
CA PHE A 346 -4.70 15.10 3.22
C PHE A 346 -3.74 16.20 3.68
N ALA A 347 -2.54 15.84 4.13
CA ALA A 347 -1.56 16.82 4.63
C ALA A 347 -1.15 17.85 3.57
N ASN A 348 -1.03 17.44 2.30
CA ASN A 348 -0.76 18.35 1.19
C ASN A 348 -1.91 19.33 0.92
N LYS A 349 -3.15 18.93 1.20
CA LYS A 349 -4.34 19.77 1.00
C LYS A 349 -4.76 20.55 2.24
N LEU A 350 -4.20 20.23 3.42
CA LEU A 350 -4.62 20.76 4.71
C LEU A 350 -4.69 22.28 4.72
N GLN A 351 -3.66 22.96 4.17
CA GLN A 351 -3.59 24.41 4.18
C GLN A 351 -4.83 25.03 3.55
N ASP A 352 -5.35 24.49 2.44
CA ASP A 352 -6.53 25.00 1.75
C ASP A 352 -7.77 25.02 2.67
N PHE A 353 -7.82 24.15 3.66
CA PHE A 353 -8.95 23.96 4.56
C PHE A 353 -8.77 24.61 5.92
N LEU A 354 -7.74 25.42 6.09
CA LEU A 354 -7.55 26.22 7.30
C LEU A 354 -8.15 27.62 7.14
N THR A 355 -8.80 28.08 8.21
CA THR A 355 -9.29 29.45 8.39
C THR A 355 -8.80 30.02 9.72
N VAL A 356 -8.83 31.34 9.88
CA VAL A 356 -8.50 32.00 11.14
C VAL A 356 -9.62 31.73 12.15
N SER A 357 -9.27 31.29 13.35
CA SER A 357 -10.25 31.10 14.44
C SER A 357 -10.97 32.39 14.80
N GLU A 358 -12.13 32.28 15.45
CA GLU A 358 -12.88 33.45 15.96
C GLU A 358 -12.03 34.32 16.91
N SER A 359 -11.07 33.71 17.60
CA SER A 359 -10.14 34.41 18.49
C SER A 359 -9.06 35.22 17.76
N GLY A 360 -8.82 34.95 16.47
CA GLY A 360 -7.76 35.57 15.69
C GLY A 360 -6.34 35.04 15.95
N ASN A 361 -6.15 34.09 16.89
CA ASN A 361 -4.82 33.72 17.39
C ASN A 361 -4.26 32.42 16.81
N GLU A 362 -5.09 31.63 16.13
CA GLU A 362 -4.71 30.33 15.58
C GLU A 362 -5.50 30.00 14.31
N MET A 363 -4.96 29.09 13.51
CA MET A 363 -5.63 28.49 12.37
C MET A 363 -6.44 27.27 12.80
N VAL A 364 -7.67 27.14 12.32
CA VAL A 364 -8.58 26.03 12.59
C VAL A 364 -9.14 25.44 11.29
N ILE A 365 -9.65 24.22 11.35
CA ILE A 365 -10.29 23.58 10.20
C ILE A 365 -11.59 24.32 9.87
N ASP A 366 -11.72 24.73 8.62
CA ASP A 366 -12.91 25.37 8.08
C ASP A 366 -13.95 24.31 7.67
N TYR A 367 -14.84 23.96 8.60
CA TYR A 367 -15.93 23.01 8.35
C TYR A 367 -17.07 23.57 7.49
N SER A 368 -17.04 24.87 7.11
CA SER A 368 -18.07 25.46 6.25
C SER A 368 -17.93 25.05 4.79
N ARG A 369 -16.71 24.69 4.38
CA ARG A 369 -16.44 24.13 3.06
C ARG A 369 -17.02 22.71 2.95
N PRO A 370 -17.50 22.30 1.76
CA PRO A 370 -18.15 21.02 1.57
C PRO A 370 -17.15 19.85 1.69
N HIS A 371 -16.92 19.38 2.91
CA HIS A 371 -16.17 18.13 3.20
C HIS A 371 -17.09 16.95 3.43
N LYS A 372 -18.40 17.20 3.43
CA LYS A 372 -19.41 16.23 3.80
C LYS A 372 -19.97 15.56 2.57
N TYR A 373 -20.21 14.27 2.73
CA TYR A 373 -21.02 13.46 1.83
C TYR A 373 -22.38 14.15 1.64
N VAL A 374 -22.56 14.78 0.49
CA VAL A 374 -23.89 15.15 0.02
C VAL A 374 -24.51 13.86 -0.52
N SER A 375 -25.72 13.50 -0.08
CA SER A 375 -26.37 12.29 -0.59
C SER A 375 -26.38 12.32 -2.12
N LYS A 376 -26.37 11.18 -2.84
CA LYS A 376 -26.45 11.20 -4.32
C LYS A 376 -27.56 12.11 -4.86
N ARG A 377 -28.67 12.20 -4.11
CA ARG A 377 -29.79 13.07 -4.41
C ARG A 377 -29.46 14.55 -4.23
N ASP A 378 -28.78 14.90 -3.15
CA ASP A 378 -28.39 16.28 -2.87
C ASP A 378 -27.20 16.72 -3.73
N GLN A 379 -26.28 15.82 -4.05
CA GLN A 379 -25.24 16.05 -5.04
C GLN A 379 -25.86 16.31 -6.42
N TRP A 380 -26.83 15.50 -6.85
CA TRP A 380 -27.55 15.74 -8.10
C TRP A 380 -28.25 17.11 -8.09
N ARG A 381 -28.83 17.53 -6.95
CA ARG A 381 -29.44 18.87 -6.82
C ARG A 381 -28.41 19.98 -6.94
N ILE A 382 -27.24 19.84 -6.33
CA ILE A 382 -26.14 20.80 -6.42
C ILE A 382 -25.62 20.88 -7.87
N ASP A 383 -25.33 19.73 -8.49
CA ASP A 383 -24.83 19.66 -9.87
C ASP A 383 -25.88 20.23 -10.86
N HIS A 384 -27.16 19.93 -10.63
CA HIS A 384 -28.26 20.49 -11.42
C HIS A 384 -28.39 22.00 -11.22
N ALA A 385 -28.27 22.50 -9.99
CA ALA A 385 -28.31 23.94 -9.70
C ALA A 385 -27.12 24.69 -10.30
N ALA A 386 -25.91 24.13 -10.23
CA ALA A 386 -24.71 24.69 -10.85
C ALA A 386 -24.85 24.74 -12.38
N ARG A 387 -25.34 23.66 -13.00
CA ARG A 387 -25.59 23.61 -14.45
C ARG A 387 -26.66 24.63 -14.89
N LEU A 388 -27.72 24.81 -14.10
CA LEU A 388 -28.71 25.86 -14.36
C LEU A 388 -28.12 27.27 -14.22
N ALA A 389 -27.20 27.49 -13.28
CA ALA A 389 -26.51 28.77 -13.12
C ALA A 389 -25.61 29.07 -14.33
N GLU A 390 -24.87 28.07 -14.84
CA GLU A 390 -24.06 28.23 -16.05
C GLU A 390 -24.91 28.54 -17.29
N LEU A 391 -26.05 27.85 -17.47
CA LEU A 391 -26.96 28.11 -18.59
C LEU A 391 -27.56 29.53 -18.55
N ARG A 392 -27.86 30.05 -17.36
CA ARG A 392 -28.32 31.44 -17.19
C ARG A 392 -27.25 32.47 -17.51
N VAL A 393 -25.99 32.20 -17.18
CA VAL A 393 -24.85 33.08 -17.54
C VAL A 393 -24.66 33.15 -19.06
N LEU A 394 -25.04 32.09 -19.79
CA LEU A 394 -24.98 32.04 -21.26
C LEU A 394 -26.20 32.65 -21.95
N GLY A 395 -27.13 33.27 -21.22
CA GLY A 395 -28.29 33.96 -21.79
C GLY A 395 -29.37 33.03 -22.35
N TRP A 396 -29.40 31.78 -21.88
CA TRP A 396 -30.49 30.84 -22.18
C TRP A 396 -31.47 30.91 -21.01
N ASP A 397 -32.61 31.59 -21.23
CA ASP A 397 -33.72 31.67 -20.27
C ASP A 397 -34.55 30.37 -20.22
#